data_AF-A0A7R9IUE5-F1
#
_entry.id   AF-A0A7R9IUE5-F1
#
_cell.length_a   1.000
_cell.length_b   1.000
_cell.length_c   1.000
_cell.angle_alpha   90.00
_cell.angle_beta   90.00
_cell.angle_gamma   90.00
#
_symmetry.space_group_name_H-M   'P 1'
#
loop_
_entity.id
_entity.type
_entity.pdbx_description
1 polymer ?
#
loop_
_entity_poly.entity_id
_entity_poly.type
_entity_poly.pdbx_seq_one_letter_code
_entity_poly.pdbx_strand_id
1 'polypeptide(L)'
;EPLYLIVCTQLVIREMNRLGMMVDLSHVSVQTMLDAVEVSKAPVIFSHSSALALCNSSRNVPDHVLTKLAINGGIVMVSFYNNFLSCSDTATLHDVIGEIITRLR
;
A
#
# COMPACT_ATOMS: atom_id res chain seq x y z
N GLU A 1 -3.00 -2.59 -25.43
CA GLU A 1 -2.22 -3.34 -24.41
C GLU A 1 -2.44 -2.90 -22.95
N PRO A 2 -2.38 -1.61 -22.52
CA PRO A 2 -2.58 -1.26 -21.10
C PRO A 2 -4.00 -1.53 -20.57
N LEU A 3 -5.01 -1.34 -21.42
CA LEU A 3 -6.42 -1.46 -21.05
C LEU A 3 -6.81 -2.88 -20.60
N TYR A 4 -6.21 -3.91 -21.20
CA TYR A 4 -6.56 -5.30 -20.90
C TYR A 4 -6.12 -5.71 -19.48
N LEU A 5 -4.90 -5.32 -19.10
CA LEU A 5 -4.38 -5.61 -17.76
C LEU A 5 -5.21 -4.93 -16.66
N ILE A 6 -5.69 -3.70 -16.91
CA ILE A 6 -6.58 -2.97 -16.01
C ILE A 6 -7.91 -3.73 -15.86
N VAL A 7 -8.54 -4.15 -16.96
CA VAL A 7 -9.81 -4.89 -16.92
C VAL A 7 -9.66 -6.20 -16.14
N CYS A 8 -8.59 -6.97 -16.38
CA CYS A 8 -8.33 -8.20 -15.63
C CYS A 8 -8.15 -7.93 -14.13
N THR A 9 -7.40 -6.89 -13.77
CA THR A 9 -7.19 -6.50 -12.37
C THR A 9 -8.51 -6.18 -11.67
N GLN A 10 -9.38 -5.40 -12.32
CA GLN A 10 -10.69 -5.04 -11.76
C GLN A 10 -11.59 -6.26 -11.54
N LEU A 11 -11.61 -7.19 -12.50
CA LEU A 11 -12.41 -8.41 -12.40
C LEU A 11 -11.94 -9.29 -11.23
N VAL A 12 -10.62 -9.45 -11.07
CA VAL A 12 -10.05 -10.24 -9.97
C VAL A 12 -10.39 -9.62 -8.62
N ILE A 13 -10.23 -8.30 -8.46
CA ILE A 13 -10.53 -7.60 -7.20
C ILE A 13 -12.01 -7.74 -6.81
N ARG A 14 -12.92 -7.59 -7.78
CA ARG A 14 -14.36 -7.75 -7.53
C ARG A 14 -14.69 -9.17 -7.07
N GLU A 15 -14.03 -10.17 -7.64
CA GLU A 15 -14.22 -11.56 -7.22
C GLU A 15 -13.62 -11.84 -5.84
N MET A 16 -12.44 -11.29 -5.54
CA MET A 16 -11.86 -11.35 -4.19
C MET A 16 -12.81 -10.75 -3.15
N ASN A 17 -13.38 -9.57 -3.42
CA ASN A 17 -14.38 -8.98 -2.52
C ASN A 17 -15.63 -9.85 -2.39
N ARG A 18 -16.11 -10.47 -3.48
CA ARG A 18 -17.28 -11.38 -3.46
C ARG A 18 -17.03 -12.59 -2.56
N LEU A 19 -15.80 -13.11 -2.55
CA LEU A 19 -15.37 -14.25 -1.72
C LEU A 19 -15.04 -13.88 -0.28
N GLY A 20 -14.97 -12.59 0.05
CA GLY A 20 -14.49 -12.12 1.37
C GLY A 20 -12.98 -12.25 1.53
N MET A 21 -12.22 -12.23 0.43
CA MET A 21 -10.76 -12.26 0.44
C MET A 21 -10.20 -10.83 0.53
N MET A 22 -9.22 -10.64 1.43
CA MET A 22 -8.50 -9.37 1.55
C MET A 22 -7.62 -9.13 0.32
N VAL A 23 -7.58 -7.88 -0.14
CA VAL A 23 -6.71 -7.45 -1.25
C VAL A 23 -5.47 -6.80 -0.65
N ASP A 24 -4.32 -7.45 -0.83
CA ASP A 24 -3.02 -6.94 -0.40
C ASP A 24 -2.28 -6.27 -1.56
N LEU A 25 -1.81 -5.05 -1.33
CA LEU A 25 -1.15 -4.20 -2.31
C LEU A 25 0.35 -4.05 -2.07
N SER A 26 0.92 -4.71 -1.05
CA SER A 26 2.38 -4.76 -0.94
C SER A 26 2.98 -5.42 -2.20
N HIS A 27 4.08 -4.86 -2.72
CA HIS A 27 4.79 -5.26 -3.95
C HIS A 27 4.22 -4.77 -5.29
N VAL A 28 2.99 -4.25 -5.35
CA VAL A 28 2.39 -3.87 -6.64
C VAL A 28 2.90 -2.51 -7.12
N SER A 29 2.64 -2.18 -8.39
CA SER A 29 2.96 -0.86 -8.94
C SER A 29 2.02 0.23 -8.39
N VAL A 30 2.46 1.49 -8.40
CA VAL A 30 1.61 2.63 -7.97
C VAL A 30 0.29 2.68 -8.76
N GLN A 31 0.33 2.41 -10.07
CA GLN A 31 -0.90 2.38 -10.88
C GLN A 31 -1.86 1.29 -10.40
N THR A 32 -1.35 0.09 -10.10
CA THR A 32 -2.14 -1.01 -9.55
C THR A 32 -2.71 -0.67 -8.17
N MET A 33 -1.95 0.03 -7.32
CA MET A 33 -2.45 0.50 -6.03
C MET A 33 -3.67 1.40 -6.21
N LEU A 34 -3.56 2.39 -7.11
CA LEU A 34 -4.63 3.34 -7.41
C LEU A 34 -5.88 2.64 -7.96
N ASP A 35 -5.70 1.76 -8.94
CA ASP A 35 -6.79 1.00 -9.54
C ASP A 35 -7.49 0.12 -8.51
N ALA A 36 -6.72 -0.51 -7.62
CA ALA A 36 -7.29 -1.42 -6.63
C ALA A 36 -8.02 -0.69 -5.51
N VAL A 37 -7.49 0.42 -5.02
CA VAL A 37 -8.14 1.27 -4.00
C VAL A 37 -9.45 1.84 -4.55
N GLU A 38 -9.50 2.19 -5.83
CA GLU A 38 -10.70 2.73 -6.49
C GLU A 38 -11.79 1.66 -6.72
N VAL A 39 -11.39 0.44 -7.07
CA VAL A 39 -12.31 -0.63 -7.50
C VAL A 39 -12.79 -1.50 -6.35
N SER A 40 -11.97 -1.67 -5.31
CA SER A 40 -12.31 -2.53 -4.17
C SER A 40 -13.48 -1.94 -3.38
N LYS A 41 -14.50 -2.78 -3.12
CA LYS A 41 -15.66 -2.45 -2.29
C LYS A 41 -15.40 -2.65 -0.79
N ALA A 42 -14.34 -3.38 -0.46
CA ALA A 42 -13.88 -3.58 0.91
C ALA A 42 -12.55 -2.85 1.14
N PRO A 43 -12.22 -2.52 2.40
CA PRO A 43 -10.91 -2.00 2.76
C PRO A 43 -9.78 -2.87 2.21
N VAL A 44 -8.83 -2.25 1.50
CA VAL A 44 -7.60 -2.91 1.05
C VAL A 44 -6.51 -2.82 2.13
N ILE A 45 -5.50 -3.67 2.03
CA ILE A 45 -4.37 -3.66 2.96
C ILE A 45 -3.04 -3.49 2.22
N PHE A 46 -2.06 -2.96 2.95
CA PHE A 46 -0.64 -3.18 2.66
C PHE A 46 -0.08 -3.99 3.82
N SER A 47 0.21 -5.27 3.60
CA SER A 47 0.62 -6.18 4.67
C SER A 47 2.03 -5.91 5.21
N HIS A 48 2.91 -5.31 4.41
CA HIS A 48 4.27 -4.91 4.80
C HIS A 48 4.82 -3.82 3.88
N SER A 49 4.42 -2.59 4.12
CA SER A 49 4.95 -1.42 3.40
C SER A 49 5.13 -0.23 4.34
N SER A 50 5.96 0.73 3.93
CA SER A 50 6.23 1.96 4.68
C SER A 50 5.93 3.19 3.80
N ALA A 51 6.07 4.40 4.33
CA ALA A 51 5.77 5.63 3.61
C ALA A 51 6.94 6.06 2.70
N LEU A 52 6.63 6.36 1.43
CA LEU A 52 7.65 6.74 0.45
C LEU A 52 8.35 8.06 0.83
N ALA A 53 7.62 8.95 1.50
CA ALA A 53 8.13 10.25 1.92
C ALA A 53 9.27 10.17 2.95
N LEU A 54 9.31 9.09 3.75
CA LEU A 54 10.35 8.88 4.77
C LEU A 54 11.55 8.12 4.19
N CYS A 55 11.29 7.12 3.36
CA CYS A 55 12.31 6.40 2.62
C CYS A 55 11.88 6.15 1.17
N ASN A 56 12.66 6.66 0.21
CA ASN A 56 12.39 6.62 -1.22
C ASN A 56 12.70 5.24 -1.83
N SER A 57 12.03 4.20 -1.32
CA SER A 57 12.05 2.86 -1.89
C SER A 57 10.84 2.68 -2.79
N SER A 58 11.02 2.08 -3.98
CA SER A 58 9.90 1.76 -4.90
C SER A 58 8.84 0.83 -4.28
N ARG A 59 9.14 0.26 -3.11
CA ARG A 59 8.27 -0.61 -2.32
C ARG A 59 7.36 0.13 -1.36
N ASN A 60 7.64 1.40 -1.12
CA ASN A 60 6.91 2.24 -0.18
C ASN A 60 5.74 2.97 -0.86
N VAL A 61 4.74 3.31 -0.06
CA VAL A 61 3.47 3.86 -0.53
C VAL A 61 3.59 5.37 -0.66
N PRO A 62 3.31 5.95 -1.85
CA PRO A 62 3.27 7.40 -2.03
C PRO A 62 2.12 8.05 -1.25
N ASP A 63 2.31 9.28 -0.80
CA ASP A 63 1.30 10.04 -0.03
C ASP A 63 -0.06 10.14 -0.75
N HIS A 64 -0.06 10.31 -2.08
CA HIS A 64 -1.31 10.39 -2.84
C HIS A 64 -2.11 9.07 -2.85
N VAL A 65 -1.44 7.92 -2.71
CA VAL A 65 -2.08 6.62 -2.52
C VAL A 65 -2.58 6.50 -1.09
N LEU A 66 -1.80 6.93 -0.08
CA LEU A 66 -2.22 6.94 1.33
C LEU A 66 -3.49 7.76 1.55
N THR A 67 -3.62 8.94 0.92
CA THR A 67 -4.84 9.75 0.98
C THR A 67 -6.07 9.00 0.45
N LYS A 68 -5.93 8.28 -0.67
CA LYS A 68 -7.01 7.45 -1.22
C LYS A 68 -7.32 6.25 -0.32
N LEU A 69 -6.29 5.64 0.27
CA LEU A 69 -6.43 4.54 1.21
C LEU A 69 -7.23 4.94 2.46
N ALA A 70 -6.99 6.15 2.98
CA ALA A 70 -7.73 6.69 4.11
C ALA A 70 -9.23 6.85 3.80
N ILE A 71 -9.59 7.27 2.58
CA ILE A 71 -10.99 7.34 2.12
C ILE A 71 -11.58 5.94 1.96
N ASN A 72 -10.80 4.97 1.44
CA ASN A 72 -11.20 3.57 1.32
C ASN A 72 -11.38 2.87 2.69
N GLY A 73 -10.79 3.40 3.76
CA GLY A 73 -10.77 2.79 5.09
C GLY A 73 -9.77 1.62 5.22
N GLY A 74 -8.80 1.56 4.31
CA GLY A 74 -7.76 0.52 4.29
C GLY A 74 -6.67 0.74 5.34
N ILE A 75 -5.76 -0.23 5.46
CA ILE A 75 -4.74 -0.25 6.51
C ILE A 75 -3.35 -0.45 5.90
N VAL A 76 -2.36 0.27 6.42
CA VAL A 76 -0.94 -0.01 6.17
C VAL A 76 -0.33 -0.66 7.40
N MET A 77 0.25 -1.85 7.20
CA MET A 77 1.03 -2.55 8.21
C MET A 77 2.51 -2.24 7.94
N VAL A 78 3.13 -1.50 8.86
CA VAL A 78 4.49 -0.96 8.71
C VAL A 78 5.50 -2.09 8.60
N SER A 79 6.35 -2.03 7.57
CA SER A 79 7.45 -2.98 7.39
C SER A 79 8.62 -2.66 8.33
N PHE A 80 9.23 -3.69 8.92
CA PHE A 80 10.42 -3.54 9.78
C PHE A 80 11.72 -3.76 9.02
N TYR A 81 11.66 -3.77 7.68
CA TYR A 81 12.83 -3.91 6.84
C TYR A 81 13.59 -2.59 6.72
N ASN A 82 14.88 -2.58 7.07
CA ASN A 82 15.68 -1.34 7.20
C ASN A 82 15.64 -0.47 5.94
N ASN A 83 15.76 -1.08 4.76
CA ASN A 83 15.75 -0.38 3.48
C ASN A 83 14.37 0.20 3.10
N PHE A 84 13.31 -0.08 3.86
CA PHE A 84 11.99 0.53 3.67
C PHE A 84 11.69 1.57 4.76
N LEU A 85 12.43 1.57 5.88
CA LEU A 85 12.25 2.50 7.00
C LEU A 85 13.21 3.69 6.94
N SER A 86 14.52 3.41 6.97
CA SER A 86 15.56 4.44 7.10
C SER A 86 16.36 4.64 5.82
N CYS A 87 16.10 3.85 4.77
CA CYS A 87 16.92 3.82 3.55
C CYS A 87 18.42 3.60 3.86
N SER A 88 18.70 2.88 4.95
CA SER A 88 20.03 2.62 5.49
C SER A 88 20.13 1.14 5.90
N ASP A 89 21.35 0.65 6.11
CA ASP A 89 21.60 -0.72 6.56
C ASP A 89 21.11 -0.98 7.98
N THR A 90 20.88 0.07 8.77
CA THR A 90 20.39 -0.02 10.15
C THR A 90 19.16 0.86 10.33
N ALA A 91 18.13 0.32 11.01
CA ALA A 91 16.97 1.07 11.45
C ALA A 91 16.75 0.85 12.95
N THR A 92 16.14 1.83 13.59
CA THR A 92 15.80 1.84 15.02
C THR A 92 14.29 1.86 15.22
N LEU A 93 13.85 1.64 16.46
CA LEU A 93 12.43 1.79 16.81
C LEU A 93 11.91 3.22 16.60
N HIS A 94 12.77 4.25 16.62
CA HIS A 94 12.35 5.62 16.35
C HIS A 94 11.91 5.80 14.91
N ASP A 95 12.54 5.09 13.96
CA ASP A 95 12.17 5.13 12.55
C ASP A 95 10.78 4.52 12.33
N VAL A 96 10.50 3.39 12.99
CA VAL A 96 9.17 2.75 12.99
C VAL A 96 8.10 3.66 13.59
N ILE A 97 8.41 4.32 14.72
CA ILE A 97 7.49 5.27 15.35
C ILE A 97 7.24 6.47 14.44
N GLY A 98 8.27 6.93 13.72
CA GLY A 98 8.19 8.01 12.73
C GLY A 98 7.17 7.72 11.63
N GLU A 99 7.17 6.50 11.08
CA GLU A 99 6.18 6.03 10.10
C GLU A 99 4.73 6.17 10.62
N ILE A 100 4.47 5.61 11.81
CA ILE A 100 3.13 5.52 12.39
C ILE A 100 2.59 6.90 12.77
N ILE A 101 3.40 7.72 13.43
CA ILE A 101 2.93 9.01 13.96
C ILE A 101 2.80 10.07 12.86
N THR A 102 3.71 10.07 11.89
CA THR A 102 3.87 11.21 10.97
C THR A 102 3.04 11.06 9.70
N ARG A 103 2.78 9.82 9.24
CA ARG A 103 2.22 9.61 7.90
C ARG A 103 1.08 8.60 7.79
N LEU A 104 1.02 7.60 8.66
CA LEU A 104 0.07 6.48 8.53
C LEU A 104 -1.11 6.55 9.52
N ARG A 105 -1.50 7.76 9.91
CA ARG A 105 -2.71 8.02 10.71
C ARG A 105 -3.96 8.20 9.87
#